data_AF-A0A077Z0E5-F1
#
_entry.id   AF-A0A077Z0E5-F1
#
_cell.length_a   1.000
_cell.length_b   1.000
_cell.length_c   1.000
_cell.angle_alpha   90.00
_cell.angle_beta   90.00
_cell.angle_gamma   90.00
#
_symmetry.space_group_name_H-M   'P 1'
#
loop_
_entity.id
_entity.type
_entity.pdbx_description
1 polymer ?
#
loop_
_entity_poly.entity_id
_entity_poly.type
_entity_poly.pdbx_seq_one_letter_code
_entity_poly.pdbx_strand_id
1 'polypeptide(L)'
;MDLYSSEYLSEAFLLAEEALANGEVPVGCVLVRNRQVIGSGRNAANECKNGTRHAEMVAFDQATRWFDSQEVPTTFDLTDAFLYVTSEPCMMCAAAICQLKVGTLIFGCRNERFGGFGSVIHVQNVFGYQYPVQVYPDVCRDRAIALLQRFYEGENPNVPIGYMMNEREEEPVLESVPEKSVLLCTSEMHDSHHGMIRPPSPLITRRERRHSLSERAASGPSHHGHVKYFCRERGHGYITPSDPPNSPDIFVHISDVEGDYVPHEGDEVVYKLCPIPPKFEKQQAVHVILRGLASGVLHERWDQPIYPHKHPDKC
;
A
#
# COMPACT_ATOMS: atom_id res chain seq x y z
N MET A 1 34.17 -19.28 -3.83
CA MET A 1 33.64 -18.70 -5.08
C MET A 1 32.67 -17.63 -4.64
N ASP A 2 32.88 -16.39 -5.06
CA ASP A 2 31.93 -15.32 -4.77
C ASP A 2 30.57 -15.70 -5.37
N LEU A 3 29.54 -15.75 -4.53
CA LEU A 3 28.21 -16.23 -4.94
C LEU A 3 27.53 -15.30 -5.95
N TYR A 4 28.03 -14.08 -6.08
CA TYR A 4 27.56 -13.04 -6.97
C TYR A 4 28.77 -12.20 -7.44
N SER A 5 28.62 -11.47 -8.55
CA SER A 5 29.70 -10.63 -9.10
C SER A 5 29.46 -9.16 -8.78
N SER A 6 30.44 -8.51 -8.17
CA SER A 6 30.38 -7.07 -7.83
C SER A 6 30.33 -6.15 -9.07
N GLU A 7 30.68 -6.68 -10.25
CA GLU A 7 30.61 -5.96 -11.52
C GLU A 7 29.17 -5.59 -11.90
N TYR A 8 28.21 -6.49 -11.69
CA TYR A 8 26.80 -6.23 -12.04
C TYR A 8 26.13 -5.26 -11.07
N LEU A 9 26.51 -5.28 -9.79
CA LEU A 9 26.05 -4.24 -8.86
C LEU A 9 26.67 -2.89 -9.22
N SER A 10 27.92 -2.87 -9.68
CA SER A 10 28.55 -1.63 -10.17
C SER A 10 27.84 -1.07 -11.41
N GLU A 11 27.35 -1.94 -12.31
CA GLU A 11 26.49 -1.54 -13.43
C GLU A 11 25.14 -0.98 -12.97
N ALA A 12 24.52 -1.59 -11.96
CA ALA A 12 23.31 -1.04 -11.32
C ALA A 12 23.57 0.36 -10.73
N PHE A 13 24.75 0.61 -10.16
CA PHE A 13 25.12 1.95 -9.69
C PHE A 13 25.29 2.97 -10.84
N LEU A 14 25.77 2.57 -12.02
CA LEU A 14 25.84 3.48 -13.18
C LEU A 14 24.43 3.94 -13.61
N LEU A 15 23.47 3.01 -13.62
CA LEU A 15 22.06 3.30 -13.91
C LEU A 15 21.42 4.20 -12.84
N ALA A 16 21.80 4.00 -11.57
CA ALA A 16 21.33 4.82 -10.47
C ALA A 16 21.87 6.27 -10.54
N GLU A 17 23.12 6.44 -10.96
CA GLU A 17 23.70 7.77 -11.23
C GLU A 17 23.03 8.44 -12.44
N GLU A 18 22.66 7.68 -13.47
CA GLU A 18 21.85 8.21 -14.59
C GLU A 18 20.46 8.66 -14.13
N ALA A 19 19.81 7.92 -13.22
CA ALA A 19 18.55 8.37 -12.62
C ALA A 19 18.74 9.69 -11.85
N LEU A 20 19.80 9.78 -11.03
CA LEU A 20 20.12 11.00 -10.30
C LEU A 20 20.31 12.20 -11.23
N ALA A 21 21.08 12.02 -12.31
CA ALA A 21 21.34 13.07 -13.30
C ALA A 21 20.06 13.57 -14.00
N ASN A 22 19.03 12.73 -14.08
CA ASN A 22 17.73 13.05 -14.67
C ASN A 22 16.69 13.51 -13.63
N GLY A 23 17.09 13.76 -12.37
CA GLY A 23 16.18 14.19 -11.31
C GLY A 23 15.22 13.11 -10.82
N GLU A 24 15.57 11.84 -11.02
CA GLU A 24 14.85 10.67 -10.53
C GLU A 24 15.48 10.16 -9.22
N VAL A 25 14.70 9.42 -8.42
CA VAL A 25 15.23 8.72 -7.24
C VAL A 25 16.36 7.77 -7.70
N PRO A 26 17.56 7.80 -7.10
CA PRO A 26 18.73 7.17 -7.68
C PRO A 26 18.79 5.68 -7.36
N VAL A 27 17.90 4.93 -7.99
CA VAL A 27 17.82 3.48 -7.92
C VAL A 27 18.09 2.91 -9.29
N GLY A 28 19.00 1.95 -9.35
CA GLY A 28 19.36 1.22 -10.56
C GLY A 28 19.31 -0.28 -10.31
N CYS A 29 19.07 -1.03 -11.38
CA CYS A 29 18.82 -2.45 -11.34
C CYS A 29 19.35 -3.16 -12.58
N VAL A 30 19.92 -4.35 -12.40
CA VAL A 30 20.36 -5.23 -13.48
C VAL A 30 19.91 -6.65 -13.18
N LEU A 31 19.29 -7.31 -14.16
CA LEU A 31 18.88 -8.71 -14.11
C LEU A 31 19.82 -9.53 -15.00
N VAL A 32 20.48 -10.52 -14.39
CA VAL A 32 21.53 -11.32 -15.00
C VAL A 32 21.12 -12.78 -15.03
N ARG A 33 21.29 -13.42 -16.18
CA ARG A 33 21.10 -14.87 -16.35
C ARG A 33 22.25 -15.43 -17.16
N ASN A 34 22.85 -16.55 -16.73
CA ASN A 34 24.00 -17.16 -17.42
C ASN A 34 25.15 -16.18 -17.73
N ARG A 35 25.46 -15.29 -16.76
CA ARG A 35 26.47 -14.21 -16.90
C ARG A 35 26.17 -13.16 -17.98
N GLN A 36 24.95 -13.14 -18.51
CA GLN A 36 24.47 -12.15 -19.47
C GLN A 36 23.44 -11.27 -18.80
N VAL A 37 23.56 -9.96 -18.99
CA VAL A 37 22.50 -9.01 -18.61
C VAL A 37 21.33 -9.21 -19.58
N ILE A 38 20.19 -9.64 -19.05
CA ILE A 38 18.95 -9.83 -19.82
C ILE A 38 17.98 -8.65 -19.63
N GLY A 39 18.20 -7.82 -18.62
CA GLY A 39 17.45 -6.59 -18.40
C GLY A 39 18.21 -5.62 -17.52
N SER A 40 18.06 -4.33 -17.78
CA SER A 40 18.60 -3.23 -17.00
C SER A 40 17.53 -2.16 -16.82
N GLY A 41 17.58 -1.45 -15.69
CA GLY A 41 16.58 -0.45 -15.38
C GLY A 41 17.08 0.58 -14.39
N ARG A 42 16.56 1.79 -14.52
CA ARG A 42 16.68 2.87 -13.54
C ARG A 42 15.31 3.41 -13.19
N ASN A 43 15.18 4.08 -12.06
CA ASN A 43 13.94 4.77 -11.74
C ASN A 43 13.61 5.80 -12.84
N ALA A 44 12.36 5.79 -13.31
CA ALA A 44 11.87 6.66 -14.37
C ALA A 44 10.42 7.10 -14.10
N ALA A 45 10.04 7.19 -12.82
CA ALA A 45 8.65 7.42 -12.41
C ALA A 45 8.16 8.82 -12.83
N ASN A 46 8.98 9.85 -12.67
CA ASN A 46 8.66 11.22 -13.07
C ASN A 46 8.70 11.36 -14.61
N GLU A 47 9.74 10.83 -15.24
CA GLU A 47 9.96 10.84 -16.69
C GLU A 47 8.77 10.19 -17.43
N CYS A 48 8.33 9.02 -16.96
CA CYS A 48 7.20 8.29 -17.53
C CYS A 48 5.82 8.74 -17.01
N LYS A 49 5.78 9.63 -16.01
CA LYS A 49 4.55 10.00 -15.26
C LYS A 49 3.78 8.76 -14.78
N ASN A 50 4.51 7.76 -14.31
CA ASN A 50 3.95 6.48 -13.89
C ASN A 50 4.70 5.97 -12.65
N GLY A 51 3.97 5.95 -11.52
CA GLY A 51 4.51 5.54 -10.22
C GLY A 51 4.96 4.09 -10.12
N THR A 52 4.74 3.26 -11.15
CA THR A 52 5.23 1.87 -11.17
C THR A 52 6.60 1.72 -11.85
N ARG A 53 7.15 2.77 -12.47
CA ARG A 53 8.40 2.71 -13.26
C ARG A 53 9.64 2.79 -12.37
N HIS A 54 9.71 1.88 -11.40
CA HIS A 54 10.88 1.62 -10.59
C HIS A 54 11.91 0.80 -11.39
N ALA A 55 13.17 0.86 -10.96
CA ALA A 55 14.29 0.24 -11.66
C ALA A 55 14.07 -1.27 -11.93
N GLU A 56 13.53 -1.99 -10.94
CA GLU A 56 13.26 -3.43 -11.04
C GLU A 56 12.19 -3.73 -12.08
N MET A 57 11.11 -2.94 -12.12
CA MET A 57 10.03 -3.10 -13.08
C MET A 57 10.52 -2.81 -14.51
N VAL A 58 11.36 -1.79 -14.68
CA VAL A 58 11.98 -1.47 -15.97
C VAL A 58 12.90 -2.61 -16.44
N ALA A 59 13.68 -3.21 -15.52
CA ALA A 59 14.53 -4.34 -15.83
C ALA A 59 13.71 -5.58 -16.25
N PHE A 60 12.57 -5.85 -15.60
CA PHE A 60 11.67 -6.95 -15.97
C PHE A 60 10.99 -6.74 -17.33
N ASP A 61 10.61 -5.51 -17.67
CA ASP A 61 10.10 -5.18 -19.01
C ASP A 61 11.14 -5.49 -20.09
N GLN A 62 12.40 -5.12 -19.86
CA GLN A 62 13.48 -5.41 -20.79
C GLN A 62 13.77 -6.92 -20.88
N ALA A 63 13.74 -7.63 -19.75
CA ALA A 63 13.89 -9.07 -19.72
C ALA A 63 12.81 -9.78 -20.54
N THR A 64 11.55 -9.33 -20.44
CA THR A 64 10.45 -9.86 -21.25
C THR A 64 10.74 -9.74 -22.74
N ARG A 65 11.19 -8.56 -23.18
CA ARG A 65 11.59 -8.35 -24.59
C ARG A 65 12.80 -9.19 -24.97
N TRP A 66 13.74 -9.42 -24.06
CA TRP A 66 14.89 -10.29 -24.30
C TRP A 66 14.44 -11.73 -24.56
N PHE A 67 13.51 -12.27 -23.77
CA PHE A 67 12.92 -13.59 -23.99
C PHE A 67 12.18 -13.68 -25.32
N ASP A 68 11.38 -12.66 -25.65
CA ASP A 68 10.65 -12.59 -26.92
C ASP A 68 11.57 -12.53 -28.14
N SER A 69 12.80 -12.00 -27.97
CA SER A 69 13.79 -11.87 -29.06
C SER A 69 14.63 -13.12 -29.32
N GLN A 70 14.47 -14.18 -28.51
CA GLN A 70 15.25 -15.40 -28.69
C GLN A 70 14.79 -16.17 -29.94
N GLU A 71 15.73 -16.60 -30.78
CA GLU A 71 15.43 -17.37 -32.00
C GLU A 71 14.74 -18.71 -31.71
N VAL A 72 15.08 -19.31 -30.57
CA VAL A 72 14.46 -20.54 -30.07
C VAL A 72 13.42 -20.14 -29.02
N PRO A 73 12.16 -20.63 -29.10
CA PRO A 73 11.16 -20.39 -28.07
C PRO A 73 11.70 -20.80 -26.69
N THR A 74 11.87 -19.81 -25.82
CA THR A 74 12.35 -20.00 -24.45
C THR A 74 11.20 -19.72 -23.49
N THR A 75 11.04 -20.59 -22.48
CA THR A 75 10.12 -20.33 -21.38
C THR A 75 10.61 -19.11 -20.61
N PHE A 76 9.73 -18.16 -20.32
CA PHE A 76 10.02 -17.08 -19.39
C PHE A 76 10.25 -17.68 -18.00
N ASP A 77 11.51 -17.76 -17.61
CA ASP A 77 11.95 -18.38 -16.36
C ASP A 77 13.15 -17.61 -15.80
N LEU A 78 12.98 -17.09 -14.59
CA LEU A 78 13.98 -16.32 -13.85
C LEU A 78 14.52 -17.06 -12.61
N THR A 79 14.22 -18.36 -12.47
CA THR A 79 14.62 -19.15 -11.29
C THR A 79 16.14 -19.33 -11.16
N ASP A 80 16.88 -19.17 -12.25
CA ASP A 80 18.36 -19.17 -12.29
C ASP A 80 18.95 -17.74 -12.40
N ALA A 81 18.10 -16.71 -12.34
CA ALA A 81 18.51 -15.33 -12.54
C ALA A 81 18.92 -14.64 -11.23
N PHE A 82 19.83 -13.68 -11.36
CA PHE A 82 20.37 -12.84 -10.30
C PHE A 82 19.92 -11.39 -10.56
N LEU A 83 19.19 -10.81 -9.61
CA LEU A 83 18.77 -9.42 -9.65
C LEU A 83 19.65 -8.59 -8.72
N TYR A 84 20.35 -7.62 -9.29
CA TYR A 84 21.20 -6.67 -8.56
C TYR A 84 20.47 -5.33 -8.49
N VAL A 85 20.29 -4.76 -7.30
CA VAL A 85 19.56 -3.49 -7.08
C VAL A 85 20.34 -2.59 -6.12
N THR A 86 20.42 -1.29 -6.36
CA THR A 86 21.18 -0.40 -5.44
C THR A 86 20.49 -0.20 -4.09
N SER A 87 19.16 -0.35 -4.00
CA SER A 87 18.38 -0.24 -2.77
C SER A 87 17.41 -1.41 -2.63
N GLU A 88 17.05 -1.77 -1.40
CA GLU A 88 16.08 -2.84 -1.13
C GLU A 88 14.76 -2.58 -1.86
N PRO A 89 14.27 -3.58 -2.62
CA PRO A 89 13.01 -3.46 -3.36
C PRO A 89 11.85 -3.07 -2.48
N CYS A 90 11.00 -2.15 -2.95
CA CYS A 90 9.78 -1.80 -2.25
C CYS A 90 8.76 -2.96 -2.29
N MET A 91 7.68 -2.88 -1.50
CA MET A 91 6.63 -3.92 -1.47
C MET A 91 6.11 -4.34 -2.87
N MET A 92 5.93 -3.40 -3.79
CA MET A 92 5.52 -3.68 -5.18
C MET A 92 6.57 -4.50 -5.92
N CYS A 93 7.82 -4.03 -5.94
CA CYS A 93 8.92 -4.70 -6.62
C CYS A 93 9.22 -6.06 -5.98
N ALA A 94 9.13 -6.17 -4.65
CA ALA A 94 9.29 -7.42 -3.93
C ALA A 94 8.20 -8.44 -4.30
N ALA A 95 6.93 -8.02 -4.42
CA ALA A 95 5.87 -8.89 -4.90
C ALA A 95 6.13 -9.37 -6.33
N ALA A 96 6.62 -8.49 -7.22
CA ALA A 96 7.00 -8.87 -8.59
C ALA A 96 8.15 -9.90 -8.60
N ILE A 97 9.21 -9.67 -7.82
CA ILE A 97 10.35 -10.59 -7.66
C ILE A 97 9.87 -11.99 -7.23
N CYS A 98 8.98 -12.06 -6.25
CA CYS A 98 8.42 -13.34 -5.78
C CYS A 98 7.52 -14.01 -6.83
N GLN A 99 6.65 -13.26 -7.50
CA GLN A 99 5.76 -13.80 -8.54
C GLN A 99 6.51 -14.33 -9.76
N LEU A 100 7.57 -13.63 -10.17
CA LEU A 100 8.45 -14.03 -11.27
C LEU A 100 9.47 -15.11 -10.87
N LYS A 101 9.51 -15.50 -9.59
CA LYS A 101 10.40 -16.53 -9.03
C LYS A 101 11.87 -16.26 -9.32
N VAL A 102 12.31 -15.01 -9.16
CA VAL A 102 13.72 -14.65 -9.34
C VAL A 102 14.57 -15.46 -8.35
N GLY A 103 15.61 -16.13 -8.85
CA GLY A 103 16.43 -17.03 -8.04
C GLY A 103 17.16 -16.33 -6.89
N THR A 104 17.90 -15.26 -7.21
CA THR A 104 18.70 -14.52 -6.22
C THR A 104 18.51 -13.01 -6.34
N LEU A 105 18.28 -12.35 -5.22
CA LEU A 105 18.25 -10.90 -5.04
C LEU A 105 19.50 -10.44 -4.29
N ILE A 106 20.21 -9.47 -4.84
CA ILE A 106 21.35 -8.80 -4.23
C ILE A 106 21.02 -7.30 -4.17
N PHE A 107 21.11 -6.67 -2.99
CA PHE A 107 20.84 -5.25 -2.89
C PHE A 107 21.82 -4.45 -2.03
N GLY A 108 21.94 -3.17 -2.36
CA GLY A 108 22.96 -2.30 -1.81
C GLY A 108 22.71 -1.82 -0.40
N CYS A 109 21.61 -1.10 -0.18
CA CYS A 109 21.19 -0.66 1.15
C CYS A 109 19.74 -1.01 1.44
N ARG A 110 19.38 -1.01 2.72
CA ARG A 110 18.00 -1.18 3.20
C ARG A 110 17.10 -0.01 2.84
N ASN A 111 15.81 -0.29 2.68
CA ASN A 111 14.77 0.69 2.42
C ASN A 111 13.84 0.78 3.64
N GLU A 112 14.16 1.68 4.55
CA GLU A 112 13.50 1.81 5.87
C GLU A 112 12.03 2.25 5.79
N ARG A 113 11.59 2.81 4.66
CA ARG A 113 10.22 3.32 4.49
C ARG A 113 9.30 2.38 3.73
N PHE A 114 9.84 1.62 2.77
CA PHE A 114 9.03 0.82 1.84
C PHE A 114 9.54 -0.60 1.60
N GLY A 115 10.62 -1.02 2.27
CA GLY A 115 11.35 -2.27 2.00
C GLY A 115 10.51 -3.54 2.17
N GLY A 116 10.51 -4.36 1.12
CA GLY A 116 9.70 -5.57 1.00
C GLY A 116 10.43 -6.89 1.30
N PHE A 117 11.72 -6.84 1.65
CA PHE A 117 12.53 -8.03 1.97
C PHE A 117 13.05 -8.04 3.41
N GLY A 118 12.59 -7.13 4.27
CA GLY A 118 12.81 -7.21 5.71
C GLY A 118 12.83 -5.88 6.45
N SER A 119 13.01 -4.74 5.78
CA SER A 119 13.05 -3.45 6.49
C SER A 119 11.70 -2.99 7.01
N VAL A 120 10.62 -3.16 6.24
CA VAL A 120 9.25 -2.83 6.67
C VAL A 120 8.41 -4.09 6.77
N ILE A 121 8.45 -4.90 5.71
CA ILE A 121 7.71 -6.15 5.60
C ILE A 121 8.58 -7.16 4.85
N HIS A 122 8.32 -8.44 5.08
CA HIS A 122 8.89 -9.52 4.27
C HIS A 122 7.78 -10.10 3.40
N VAL A 123 7.64 -9.58 2.17
CA VAL A 123 6.52 -9.83 1.25
C VAL A 123 6.30 -11.31 0.99
N GLN A 124 7.39 -12.07 0.83
CA GLN A 124 7.34 -13.52 0.63
C GLN A 124 6.52 -14.24 1.72
N ASN A 125 6.71 -13.86 2.98
CA ASN A 125 6.01 -14.47 4.11
C ASN A 125 4.55 -14.02 4.17
N VAL A 126 4.30 -12.73 3.95
CA VAL A 126 2.95 -12.16 4.09
C VAL A 126 2.00 -12.64 3.00
N PHE A 127 2.48 -12.81 1.77
CA PHE A 127 1.65 -13.31 0.66
C PHE A 127 1.73 -14.83 0.45
N GLY A 128 2.48 -15.56 1.30
CA GLY A 128 2.56 -17.02 1.24
C GLY A 128 3.23 -17.56 -0.03
N TYR A 129 4.15 -16.80 -0.63
CA TYR A 129 4.88 -17.24 -1.82
C TYR A 129 5.84 -18.38 -1.47
N GLN A 130 5.69 -19.50 -2.19
CA GLN A 130 6.39 -20.76 -1.88
C GLN A 130 7.83 -20.83 -2.42
N TYR A 131 8.16 -20.03 -3.44
CA TYR A 131 9.48 -20.06 -4.07
C TYR A 131 10.50 -19.27 -3.24
N PRO A 132 11.59 -19.88 -2.71
CA PRO A 132 12.52 -19.24 -1.79
C PRO A 132 13.55 -18.37 -2.52
N VAL A 133 13.24 -17.08 -2.69
CA VAL A 133 14.20 -16.10 -3.26
C VAL A 133 15.41 -16.01 -2.32
N GLN A 134 16.61 -16.27 -2.83
CA GLN A 134 17.84 -16.10 -2.05
C GLN A 134 18.18 -14.61 -1.96
N VAL A 135 18.44 -14.08 -0.75
CA VAL A 135 18.62 -12.64 -0.55
C VAL A 135 19.99 -12.32 0.05
N TYR A 136 20.75 -11.46 -0.61
CA TYR A 136 22.04 -10.90 -0.15
C TYR A 136 21.90 -9.39 0.06
N PRO A 137 21.63 -8.93 1.30
CA PRO A 137 21.46 -7.51 1.61
C PRO A 137 22.81 -6.81 1.81
N ASP A 138 22.75 -5.48 1.87
CA ASP A 138 23.83 -4.62 2.39
C ASP A 138 25.17 -4.68 1.58
N VAL A 139 25.11 -5.00 0.27
CA VAL A 139 26.30 -5.10 -0.60
C VAL A 139 26.72 -3.74 -1.14
N CYS A 140 27.92 -3.24 -0.80
CA CYS A 140 28.30 -1.85 -1.12
C CYS A 140 27.33 -0.81 -0.48
N ARG A 141 26.83 -1.10 0.72
CA ARG A 141 25.88 -0.27 1.48
C ARG A 141 26.24 1.20 1.53
N ASP A 142 27.49 1.54 1.84
CA ASP A 142 27.92 2.94 1.97
C ASP A 142 27.77 3.70 0.65
N ARG A 143 28.05 3.05 -0.48
CA ARG A 143 27.86 3.63 -1.82
C ARG A 143 26.39 3.88 -2.13
N ALA A 144 25.52 2.95 -1.76
CA ALA A 144 24.07 3.09 -1.95
C ALA A 144 23.46 4.18 -1.06
N ILE A 145 23.89 4.27 0.20
CA ILE A 145 23.46 5.34 1.12
C ILE A 145 23.94 6.70 0.63
N ALA A 146 25.22 6.83 0.25
CA ALA A 146 25.78 8.08 -0.25
C ALA A 146 25.04 8.61 -1.49
N LEU A 147 24.59 7.71 -2.37
CA LEU A 147 23.82 8.09 -3.55
C LEU A 147 22.42 8.61 -3.20
N LEU A 148 21.72 7.95 -2.26
CA LEU A 148 20.43 8.43 -1.76
C LEU A 148 20.56 9.76 -1.01
N GLN A 149 21.62 9.93 -0.21
CA GLN A 149 21.91 11.19 0.47
C GLN A 149 22.08 12.35 -0.52
N ARG A 150 22.87 12.16 -1.59
CA ARG A 150 23.03 13.15 -2.66
C ARG A 150 21.70 13.57 -3.31
N PHE A 151 20.75 12.64 -3.43
CA PHE A 151 19.42 12.96 -3.95
C PHE A 151 18.58 13.80 -2.98
N TYR A 152 18.60 13.45 -1.68
CA TYR A 152 17.82 14.18 -0.67
C TYR A 152 18.45 15.51 -0.24
N GLU A 153 19.77 15.67 -0.39
CA GLU A 153 20.48 16.94 -0.23
C GLU A 153 20.21 17.90 -1.38
N GLY A 154 19.80 17.38 -2.55
CA GLY A 154 19.43 18.18 -3.69
C GLY A 154 18.22 19.08 -3.39
N GLU A 155 18.31 20.35 -3.77
CA GLU A 155 17.16 21.25 -3.72
C GLU A 155 16.14 20.83 -4.78
N ASN A 156 14.89 20.62 -4.38
CA ASN A 156 13.82 20.37 -5.33
C ASN A 156 13.56 21.66 -6.13
N PRO A 157 13.84 21.69 -7.45
CA PRO A 157 13.75 22.93 -8.25
C PRO A 157 12.32 23.45 -8.38
N ASN A 158 11.32 22.65 -7.98
CA ASN A 158 9.91 23.02 -7.99
C ASN A 158 9.46 23.70 -6.69
N VAL A 159 10.33 23.80 -5.68
CA VAL A 159 10.02 24.52 -4.44
C VAL A 159 9.96 26.01 -4.77
N PRO A 160 8.84 26.71 -4.55
CA PRO A 160 8.79 28.15 -4.78
C PRO A 160 9.84 28.84 -3.91
N ILE A 161 10.49 29.88 -4.43
CA ILE A 161 11.65 30.56 -3.83
C ILE A 161 11.41 30.95 -2.35
N GLY A 162 10.17 31.21 -1.93
CA GLY A 162 9.81 31.53 -0.54
C GLY A 162 9.65 30.34 0.42
N TYR A 163 9.77 29.10 -0.05
CA TYR A 163 9.69 27.88 0.75
C TYR A 163 11.01 27.10 0.78
N MET A 164 12.09 27.65 0.22
CA MET A 164 13.41 27.07 0.38
C MET A 164 13.74 27.04 1.88
N MET A 165 14.21 25.89 2.37
CA MET A 165 14.55 25.71 3.78
C MET A 165 15.83 26.47 4.12
N ASN A 166 15.76 27.79 4.13
CA ASN A 166 16.79 28.63 4.71
C ASN A 166 16.60 28.56 6.23
N GLU A 167 17.55 27.90 6.90
CA GLU A 167 17.75 27.91 8.36
C GLU A 167 16.45 27.80 9.18
N ARG A 168 15.84 26.61 9.26
CA ARG A 168 14.88 26.36 10.34
C ARG A 168 15.66 26.35 11.65
N GLU A 169 15.36 27.31 12.51
CA GLU A 169 15.64 27.26 13.94
C GLU A 169 15.37 25.84 14.45
N GLU A 170 16.35 25.24 15.15
CA GLU A 170 16.25 23.89 15.69
C GLU A 170 15.03 23.77 16.61
N GLU A 171 13.89 23.30 16.08
CA GLU A 171 12.81 22.82 16.94
C GLU A 171 13.32 21.59 17.69
N PRO A 172 13.11 21.52 19.02
CA PRO A 172 13.66 20.46 19.84
C PRO A 172 13.15 19.09 19.38
N VAL A 173 14.09 18.19 19.09
CA VAL A 173 13.83 16.79 18.80
C VAL A 173 13.02 16.20 19.96
N LEU A 174 11.76 15.84 19.71
CA LEU A 174 10.96 15.06 20.65
C LEU A 174 11.69 13.74 20.95
N GLU A 175 12.10 13.58 22.21
CA GLU A 175 12.77 12.36 22.71
C GLU A 175 11.93 11.11 22.42
N SER A 176 12.58 10.13 21.77
CA SER A 176 12.24 8.71 21.63
C SER A 176 10.74 8.34 21.49
N VAL A 177 10.31 8.08 20.25
CA VAL A 177 9.08 7.31 19.99
C VAL A 177 9.37 5.83 20.29
N PRO A 178 8.59 5.14 21.14
CA PRO A 178 8.78 3.71 21.38
C PRO A 178 8.56 2.91 20.08
N GLU A 179 9.37 1.87 19.85
CA GLU A 179 9.22 0.92 18.74
C GLU A 179 7.75 0.48 18.62
N LYS A 180 7.10 0.84 17.51
CA LYS A 180 5.76 0.35 17.20
C LYS A 180 5.86 -1.09 16.74
N SER A 181 5.12 -1.97 17.40
CA SER A 181 4.82 -3.30 16.88
C SER A 181 4.27 -3.19 15.46
N VAL A 182 4.88 -3.96 14.55
CA VAL A 182 4.49 -4.05 13.14
C VAL A 182 3.05 -4.55 13.07
N LEU A 183 2.11 -3.64 12.83
CA LEU A 183 0.71 -3.96 12.57
C LEU A 183 0.60 -4.46 11.12
N LEU A 184 0.31 -5.76 10.97
CA LEU A 184 -0.04 -6.40 9.71
C LEU A 184 -1.25 -5.70 9.08
N CYS A 185 -1.04 -5.03 7.95
CA CYS A 185 -2.11 -4.49 7.13
C CYS A 185 -2.81 -5.66 6.40
N THR A 186 -3.97 -6.04 6.88
CA THR A 186 -4.85 -7.04 6.25
C THR A 186 -6.05 -6.32 5.63
N SER A 187 -5.83 -5.62 4.51
CA SER A 187 -6.96 -5.20 3.69
C SER A 187 -6.56 -5.06 2.23
N GLU A 188 -7.18 -5.88 1.39
CA GLU A 188 -7.15 -5.78 -0.06
C GLU A 188 -7.69 -4.42 -0.50
N MET A 189 -6.86 -3.66 -1.22
CA MET A 189 -7.24 -2.44 -1.93
C MET A 189 -7.54 -2.82 -3.37
N HIS A 190 -8.77 -3.29 -3.63
CA HIS A 190 -9.36 -3.23 -4.95
C HIS A 190 -10.35 -2.06 -4.96
N ASP A 191 -9.90 -0.90 -5.44
CA ASP A 191 -10.81 0.06 -6.06
C ASP A 191 -10.15 0.58 -7.33
N SER A 192 -10.68 0.12 -8.46
CA SER A 192 -10.15 0.29 -9.79
C SER A 192 -10.68 1.56 -10.43
N HIS A 193 -10.61 2.72 -9.77
CA HIS A 193 -11.00 3.99 -10.39
C HIS A 193 -10.27 5.21 -9.73
N HIS A 194 -9.44 5.89 -10.53
CA HIS A 194 -9.01 7.30 -10.40
C HIS A 194 -7.73 7.65 -9.58
N GLY A 195 -6.57 7.61 -10.24
CA GLY A 195 -5.95 8.80 -10.88
C GLY A 195 -5.57 10.06 -10.08
N MET A 196 -5.82 10.20 -8.78
CA MET A 196 -5.26 11.28 -7.94
C MET A 196 -5.21 10.83 -6.48
N ILE A 197 -4.06 10.96 -5.82
CA ILE A 197 -3.92 10.76 -4.36
C ILE A 197 -4.83 11.78 -3.67
N ARG A 198 -6.03 11.36 -3.26
CA ARG A 198 -6.90 12.17 -2.42
C ARG A 198 -6.35 12.15 -1.00
N PRO A 199 -6.38 13.27 -0.26
CA PRO A 199 -6.12 13.23 1.17
C PRO A 199 -7.03 12.16 1.82
N PRO A 200 -6.52 11.40 2.82
CA PRO A 200 -7.32 10.38 3.48
C PRO A 200 -8.67 10.95 3.90
N SER A 201 -9.73 10.17 3.71
CA SER A 201 -11.06 10.57 4.17
C SER A 201 -10.98 10.97 5.65
N PRO A 202 -11.61 12.07 6.08
CA PRO A 202 -11.68 12.38 7.51
C PRO A 202 -12.47 11.31 8.30
N LEU A 203 -13.17 10.42 7.60
CA LEU A 203 -13.94 9.32 8.18
C LEU A 203 -13.02 8.15 8.47
N ILE A 204 -12.77 7.86 9.75
CA ILE A 204 -12.01 6.66 10.16
C ILE A 204 -12.86 5.42 9.92
N THR A 205 -12.55 4.67 8.88
CA THR A 205 -13.09 3.33 8.65
C THR A 205 -12.43 2.32 9.60
N ARG A 206 -13.03 1.13 9.80
CA ARG A 206 -12.41 0.03 10.57
C ARG A 206 -10.97 -0.28 10.12
N ARG A 207 -10.66 -0.11 8.83
CA ARG A 207 -9.33 -0.34 8.23
C ARG A 207 -8.30 0.72 8.63
N GLU A 208 -8.74 1.96 8.87
CA GLU A 208 -7.87 3.09 9.23
C GLU A 208 -7.86 3.37 10.74
N ARG A 209 -8.74 2.70 11.49
CA ARG A 209 -8.88 2.87 12.93
C ARG A 209 -7.68 2.30 13.66
N ARG A 210 -6.98 3.14 14.45
CA ARG A 210 -5.93 2.68 15.36
C ARG A 210 -6.49 1.64 16.34
N HIS A 211 -5.71 0.62 16.69
CA HIS A 211 -6.11 -0.44 17.63
C HIS A 211 -6.72 0.13 18.91
N SER A 212 -6.08 1.13 19.52
CA SER A 212 -6.58 1.79 20.74
C SER A 212 -7.92 2.51 20.56
N LEU A 213 -8.27 2.95 19.35
CA LEU A 213 -9.58 3.54 19.06
C LEU A 213 -10.64 2.45 18.86
N SER A 214 -10.31 1.35 18.17
CA SER A 214 -11.18 0.18 18.03
C SER A 214 -11.50 -0.46 19.38
N GLU A 215 -10.49 -0.62 20.23
CA GLU A 215 -10.62 -1.23 21.56
C GLU A 215 -11.43 -0.34 22.53
N ARG A 216 -11.23 0.98 22.50
CA ARG A 216 -12.08 1.93 23.25
C ARG A 216 -13.53 1.92 22.78
N ALA A 217 -13.76 1.81 21.48
CA ALA A 217 -15.12 1.69 20.96
C ALA A 217 -15.76 0.35 21.34
N ALA A 218 -14.99 -0.75 21.32
CA ALA A 218 -15.45 -2.06 21.75
C ALA A 218 -15.86 -2.09 23.23
N SER A 219 -15.09 -1.44 24.11
CA SER A 219 -15.37 -1.36 25.54
C SER A 219 -16.46 -0.33 25.91
N GLY A 220 -16.84 0.56 24.98
CA GLY A 220 -17.90 1.54 25.16
C GLY A 220 -19.30 0.91 25.30
N PRO A 221 -20.32 1.71 25.67
CA PRO A 221 -21.71 1.24 25.76
C PRO A 221 -22.25 0.80 24.39
N SER A 222 -23.19 -0.15 24.41
CA SER A 222 -23.96 -0.52 23.20
C SER A 222 -25.17 0.39 23.07
N HIS A 223 -25.42 0.83 21.84
CA HIS A 223 -26.57 1.62 21.45
C HIS A 223 -27.46 0.82 20.51
N HIS A 224 -28.74 1.20 20.45
CA HIS A 224 -29.75 0.57 19.60
C HIS A 224 -30.31 1.62 18.65
N GLY A 225 -30.65 1.20 17.44
CA GLY A 225 -31.22 2.07 16.43
C GLY A 225 -31.79 1.28 15.26
N HIS A 226 -32.26 2.02 14.26
CA HIS A 226 -32.72 1.44 13.01
C HIS A 226 -31.92 2.02 11.85
N VAL A 227 -31.64 1.20 10.84
CA VAL A 227 -31.01 1.67 9.60
C VAL A 227 -32.00 2.60 8.91
N LYS A 228 -31.61 3.87 8.74
CA LYS A 228 -32.39 4.85 8.00
C LYS A 228 -32.17 4.72 6.50
N TYR A 229 -30.93 4.48 6.12
CA TYR A 229 -30.51 4.38 4.74
C TYR A 229 -29.15 3.71 4.67
N PHE A 230 -28.93 2.89 3.65
CA PHE A 230 -27.62 2.35 3.33
C PHE A 230 -27.52 2.13 1.81
N CYS A 231 -26.47 2.65 1.17
CA CYS A 231 -26.21 2.38 -0.24
C CYS A 231 -24.97 1.50 -0.35
N ARG A 232 -25.21 0.27 -0.83
CA ARG A 232 -24.19 -0.74 -1.06
C ARG A 232 -23.06 -0.24 -1.98
N GLU A 233 -23.42 0.44 -3.07
CA GLU A 233 -22.45 0.95 -4.05
C GLU A 233 -21.56 2.05 -3.49
N ARG A 234 -22.11 2.93 -2.64
CA ARG A 234 -21.36 4.00 -1.96
C ARG A 234 -20.67 3.54 -0.68
N GLY A 235 -20.92 2.31 -0.22
CA GLY A 235 -20.31 1.72 0.97
C GLY A 235 -20.65 2.42 2.29
N HIS A 236 -21.75 3.17 2.38
CA HIS A 236 -22.12 3.86 3.62
C HIS A 236 -23.62 4.10 3.77
N GLY A 237 -24.01 4.46 4.98
CA GLY A 237 -25.39 4.75 5.36
C GLY A 237 -25.50 5.56 6.64
N TYR A 238 -26.71 5.56 7.19
CA TYR A 238 -27.09 6.27 8.41
C TYR A 238 -28.00 5.41 9.29
N ILE A 239 -27.80 5.49 10.60
CA ILE A 239 -28.61 4.84 11.63
C ILE A 239 -29.33 5.91 12.44
N THR A 240 -30.63 5.77 12.64
CA THR A 240 -31.41 6.59 13.55
C THR A 240 -31.41 5.95 14.95
N PRO A 241 -30.86 6.61 15.98
CA PRO A 241 -30.83 6.06 17.34
C PRO A 241 -32.23 5.91 17.94
N SER A 242 -32.45 4.82 18.69
CA SER A 242 -33.71 4.59 19.41
C SER A 242 -33.79 5.37 20.73
N ASP A 243 -32.66 5.66 21.36
CA ASP A 243 -32.57 6.36 22.64
C ASP A 243 -31.36 7.33 22.67
N PRO A 244 -31.56 8.64 22.93
CA PRO A 244 -32.85 9.30 23.08
C PRO A 244 -33.62 9.40 21.76
N PRO A 245 -34.98 9.38 21.80
CA PRO A 245 -35.80 9.65 20.62
C PRO A 245 -35.42 11.01 20.01
N ASN A 246 -35.45 11.12 18.67
CA ASN A 246 -35.06 12.31 17.90
C ASN A 246 -33.56 12.70 17.98
N SER A 247 -32.68 11.76 18.33
CA SER A 247 -31.24 11.95 18.15
C SER A 247 -30.87 12.16 16.67
N PRO A 248 -29.80 12.92 16.38
CA PRO A 248 -29.30 13.05 15.02
C PRO A 248 -28.86 11.69 14.47
N ASP A 249 -29.03 11.50 13.16
CA ASP A 249 -28.60 10.27 12.49
C ASP A 249 -27.09 10.10 12.58
N ILE A 250 -26.66 8.86 12.75
CA ILE A 250 -25.27 8.48 12.94
C ILE A 250 -24.75 7.82 11.67
N PHE A 251 -23.62 8.31 11.17
CA PHE A 251 -22.95 7.74 10.01
C PHE A 251 -22.45 6.31 10.29
N VAL A 252 -22.60 5.42 9.31
CA VAL A 252 -22.02 4.07 9.32
C VAL A 252 -21.30 3.80 8.00
N HIS A 253 -20.10 3.25 8.08
CA HIS A 253 -19.34 2.77 6.93
C HIS A 253 -19.47 1.25 6.78
N ILE A 254 -19.44 0.73 5.55
CA ILE A 254 -19.54 -0.71 5.25
C ILE A 254 -18.54 -1.55 6.05
N SER A 255 -17.32 -1.05 6.26
CA SER A 255 -16.27 -1.76 7.01
C SER A 255 -16.61 -2.00 8.48
N ASP A 256 -17.58 -1.26 9.01
CA ASP A 256 -18.01 -1.32 10.41
C ASP A 256 -19.30 -2.12 10.59
N VAL A 257 -19.90 -2.62 9.50
CA VAL A 257 -21.03 -3.55 9.53
C VAL A 257 -20.50 -4.97 9.66
N GLU A 258 -21.00 -5.68 10.66
CA GLU A 258 -20.70 -7.08 10.93
C GLU A 258 -21.79 -7.97 10.33
N GLY A 259 -21.39 -9.10 9.74
CA GLY A 259 -22.28 -10.12 9.20
C GLY A 259 -22.43 -10.08 7.68
N ASP A 260 -23.22 -11.03 7.17
CA ASP A 260 -23.27 -11.35 5.73
C ASP A 260 -24.28 -10.50 4.94
N TYR A 261 -25.17 -9.79 5.61
CA TYR A 261 -26.29 -9.08 4.99
C TYR A 261 -25.99 -7.59 4.81
N VAL A 262 -26.44 -7.06 3.67
CA VAL A 262 -26.44 -5.63 3.38
C VAL A 262 -27.52 -4.97 4.24
N PRO A 263 -27.20 -3.96 5.07
CA PRO A 263 -28.19 -3.21 5.83
C PRO A 263 -29.25 -2.62 4.91
N HIS A 264 -30.51 -2.75 5.29
CA HIS A 264 -31.63 -2.15 4.58
C HIS A 264 -32.40 -1.20 5.51
N GLU A 265 -33.05 -0.20 4.92
CA GLU A 265 -33.96 0.70 5.64
C GLU A 265 -34.97 -0.10 6.47
N GLY A 266 -35.04 0.21 7.77
CA GLY A 266 -35.90 -0.45 8.75
C GLY A 266 -35.23 -1.53 9.61
N ASP A 267 -34.01 -1.96 9.27
CA ASP A 267 -33.31 -2.99 10.05
C ASP A 267 -32.96 -2.52 11.44
N GLU A 268 -33.22 -3.36 12.44
CA GLU A 268 -32.79 -3.14 13.82
C GLU A 268 -31.31 -3.44 13.96
N VAL A 269 -30.55 -2.49 14.52
CA VAL A 269 -29.11 -2.59 14.70
C VAL A 269 -28.69 -2.33 16.15
N VAL A 270 -27.64 -3.02 16.56
CA VAL A 270 -26.85 -2.68 17.74
C VAL A 270 -25.49 -2.18 17.28
N TYR A 271 -25.03 -1.06 17.83
CA TYR A 271 -23.76 -0.45 17.45
C TYR A 271 -23.04 0.16 18.65
N LYS A 272 -21.75 0.41 18.48
CA LYS A 272 -20.91 1.22 19.37
C LYS A 272 -20.66 2.59 18.75
N LEU A 273 -20.23 3.55 19.56
CA LEU A 273 -19.88 4.89 19.08
C LEU A 273 -18.37 5.09 19.04
N CYS A 274 -17.91 5.76 17.99
CA CYS A 274 -16.52 6.17 17.85
C CYS A 274 -16.43 7.65 17.41
N PRO A 275 -15.62 8.49 18.09
CA PRO A 275 -15.42 9.88 17.70
C PRO A 275 -14.68 10.00 16.35
N ILE A 276 -15.12 10.93 15.50
CA ILE A 276 -14.52 11.18 14.18
C ILE A 276 -13.46 12.30 14.31
N PRO A 277 -12.17 12.05 13.99
CA PRO A 277 -11.13 13.08 13.96
C PRO A 277 -11.37 14.09 12.81
N PRO A 278 -10.64 15.21 12.77
CA PRO A 278 -9.66 15.67 13.76
C PRO A 278 -10.29 16.37 14.98
N LYS A 279 -11.53 16.87 14.85
CA LYS A 279 -12.18 17.65 15.91
C LYS A 279 -12.84 16.81 17.01
N PHE A 280 -13.13 15.54 16.74
CA PHE A 280 -13.80 14.62 17.68
C PHE A 280 -15.20 15.08 18.15
N GLU A 281 -15.83 16.01 17.41
CA GLU A 281 -17.17 16.55 17.70
C GLU A 281 -18.30 15.63 17.22
N LYS A 282 -18.06 14.89 16.13
CA LYS A 282 -19.03 13.96 15.54
C LYS A 282 -18.73 12.53 15.96
N GLN A 283 -19.78 11.71 16.00
CA GLN A 283 -19.69 10.28 16.28
C GLN A 283 -20.10 9.50 15.03
N GLN A 284 -19.50 8.32 14.86
CA GLN A 284 -19.92 7.31 13.88
C GLN A 284 -20.27 6.00 14.60
N ALA A 285 -21.14 5.22 13.97
CA ALA A 285 -21.52 3.90 14.41
C ALA A 285 -20.45 2.90 13.96
N VAL A 286 -19.99 2.09 14.90
CA VAL A 286 -18.96 1.08 14.69
C VAL A 286 -19.36 -0.25 15.30
N HIS A 287 -18.80 -1.36 14.83
CA HIS A 287 -19.20 -2.71 15.26
C HIS A 287 -20.72 -2.91 15.16
N VAL A 288 -21.29 -2.50 14.03
CA VAL A 288 -22.73 -2.50 13.78
C VAL A 288 -23.17 -3.93 13.48
N ILE A 289 -24.08 -4.47 14.29
CA ILE A 289 -24.62 -5.81 14.14
C ILE A 289 -26.12 -5.70 13.85
N LEU A 290 -26.56 -6.30 12.74
CA LEU A 290 -27.99 -6.47 12.42
C LEU A 290 -28.62 -7.45 13.43
N ARG A 291 -29.66 -7.00 14.15
CA ARG A 291 -30.41 -7.80 15.13
C ARG A 291 -31.77 -8.27 14.61
N GLY A 292 -32.41 -7.46 13.79
CA GLY A 292 -33.71 -7.75 13.20
C GLY A 292 -33.76 -7.22 11.78
N LEU A 293 -34.10 -8.08 10.83
CA LEU A 293 -34.24 -7.70 9.43
C LEU A 293 -35.65 -7.16 9.17
N ALA A 294 -35.75 -6.08 8.39
CA ALA A 294 -37.01 -5.44 8.06
C ALA A 294 -37.99 -6.43 7.40
N SER A 295 -39.22 -6.45 7.91
CA SER A 295 -40.26 -7.35 7.40
C SER A 295 -40.69 -6.94 5.98
N GLY A 296 -40.84 -7.92 5.09
CA GLY A 296 -41.31 -7.68 3.71
C GLY A 296 -40.23 -7.22 2.74
N VAL A 297 -38.97 -7.14 3.17
CA VAL A 297 -37.82 -6.79 2.33
C VAL A 297 -36.98 -8.04 2.04
N LEU A 298 -36.64 -8.27 0.77
CA LEU A 298 -35.67 -9.28 0.39
C LEU A 298 -34.26 -8.75 0.68
N HIS A 299 -33.62 -9.28 1.72
CA HIS A 299 -32.27 -8.88 2.10
C HIS A 299 -31.23 -9.50 1.17
N GLU A 300 -30.32 -8.66 0.68
CA GLU A 300 -29.18 -9.09 -0.13
C GLU A 300 -27.99 -9.44 0.76
N ARG A 301 -27.16 -10.38 0.30
CA ARG A 301 -25.88 -10.71 0.95
C ARG A 301 -24.73 -10.01 0.23
N TRP A 302 -23.65 -9.73 0.95
CA TRP A 302 -22.46 -9.07 0.39
C TRP A 302 -21.81 -9.84 -0.75
N ASP A 303 -21.96 -11.17 -0.78
CA ASP A 303 -21.40 -12.07 -1.80
C ASP A 303 -22.23 -12.13 -3.10
N GLN A 304 -23.44 -11.58 -3.11
CA GLN A 304 -24.29 -11.55 -4.30
C GLN A 304 -23.83 -10.43 -5.25
N PRO A 305 -23.73 -10.64 -6.58
CA PRO A 305 -23.30 -9.59 -7.50
C PRO A 305 -24.24 -8.39 -7.49
N ILE A 306 -23.68 -7.19 -7.66
CA ILE A 306 -24.44 -5.94 -7.82
C ILE A 306 -24.98 -5.93 -9.25
N TYR A 307 -26.30 -6.00 -9.42
CA TYR A 307 -26.94 -5.87 -10.71
C TYR A 307 -27.29 -4.39 -10.96
N PRO A 308 -26.69 -3.72 -11.97
CA PRO A 308 -26.80 -2.26 -12.16
C PRO A 308 -28.21 -1.73 -12.48
N HIS A 309 -29.22 -2.61 -12.56
CA HIS A 309 -30.59 -2.25 -12.94
C HIS A 309 -31.60 -2.30 -11.78
N LYS A 310 -31.22 -2.67 -10.55
CA LYS A 310 -32.19 -2.82 -9.45
C LYS A 310 -32.51 -1.54 -8.68
N HIS A 311 -31.63 -0.53 -8.66
CA HIS A 311 -31.84 0.67 -7.85
C HIS A 311 -31.36 1.96 -8.53
N PRO A 312 -31.94 2.37 -9.67
CA PRO A 312 -31.54 3.60 -10.35
C PRO A 312 -31.84 4.88 -9.54
N ASP A 313 -32.76 4.82 -8.57
CA ASP A 313 -33.23 6.00 -7.83
C ASP A 313 -32.91 5.98 -6.32
N LYS A 314 -32.16 4.97 -5.84
CA LYS A 314 -31.82 4.81 -4.41
C LYS A 314 -30.32 4.81 -4.09
N CYS A 315 -29.48 4.93 -5.12
CA CYS A 315 -28.10 5.40 -5.04
C CYS A 315 -27.98 6.55 -6.08
#